data_AF-A0A918GJZ3-F1
#
_entry.id   AF-A0A918GJZ3-F1
#
_cell.length_a   1.000
_cell.length_b   1.000
_cell.length_c   1.000
_cell.angle_alpha   90.00
_cell.angle_beta   90.00
_cell.angle_gamma   90.00
#
_symmetry.space_group_name_H-M   'P 1'
#
loop_
_entity.id
_entity.type
_entity.pdbx_description
1 polymer ?
#
loop_
_entity_poly.entity_id
_entity_poly.type
_entity_poly.pdbx_seq_one_letter_code
_entity_poly.pdbx_strand_id
1 'polypeptide(L)' 'MTDWWDDVELWLATIPFALQFTLVMAVLLPLCLGLAWLIDRAVDYTSARFGSRHEPPIDAE' A
#
# COMPACT_ATOMS: atom_id res chain seq x y z
N MET A 1 13.11 25.10 11.87
CA MET A 1 12.46 24.04 11.06
C MET A 1 12.13 22.80 11.90
N THR A 2 12.87 22.57 13.00
CA THR A 2 12.61 21.52 14.01
C THR A 2 11.48 21.86 14.97
N ASP A 3 11.22 23.14 15.23
CA ASP A 3 10.24 23.57 16.26
C ASP A 3 8.82 23.02 16.03
N TRP A 4 8.42 22.81 14.78
CA TRP A 4 7.12 22.22 14.45
C TRP A 4 7.06 20.72 14.78
N TRP A 5 8.18 20.02 14.65
CA TRP A 5 8.29 18.61 14.96
C TRP A 5 8.37 18.40 16.47
N ASP A 6 9.06 19.29 17.19
CA ASP A 6 9.07 19.29 18.65
C ASP A 6 7.64 19.39 19.22
N ASP A 7 6.79 20.23 18.63
CA ASP A 7 5.38 20.37 19.02
C ASP A 7 4.55 19.10 18.71
N VAL A 8 4.85 18.44 17.58
CA VAL A 8 4.24 17.15 17.20
C VAL A 8 4.69 16.01 18.14
N GLU A 9 5.96 16.00 18.52
CA GLU A 9 6.53 15.02 19.45
C GLU A 9 5.91 15.15 20.83
N LEU A 10 5.72 16.39 21.30
CA LEU A 10 5.08 16.68 22.59
C LEU A 10 3.58 16.35 22.57
N TRP A 11 2.88 16.65 21.47
CA TRP A 11 1.50 16.23 21.27
C TRP A 11 1.37 14.70 21.29
N LEU A 12 2.19 13.97 20.54
CA LEU A 12 2.19 12.50 20.52
C LEU A 12 2.50 11.90 21.89
N ALA A 13 3.49 12.46 22.61
CA ALA A 13 3.91 11.97 23.92
C ALA A 13 2.83 12.13 25.01
N THR A 14 1.95 13.11 24.87
CA THR A 14 0.88 13.41 25.85
C THR A 14 -0.42 12.64 25.60
N ILE A 15 -0.57 11.99 24.44
CA ILE A 15 -1.74 11.18 24.07
C ILE A 15 -1.73 9.81 24.79
N PRO A 16 -2.89 9.27 25.20
CA PRO A 16 -2.98 7.91 25.76
C PRO A 16 -2.55 6.81 24.77
N PHE A 17 -1.93 5.74 25.29
CA PHE A 17 -1.35 4.64 24.50
C PHE A 17 -2.30 4.04 23.44
N ALA A 18 -3.58 3.85 23.78
CA ALA A 18 -4.56 3.30 22.84
C ALA A 18 -4.71 4.15 21.57
N LEU A 19 -4.64 5.47 21.72
CA LEU A 19 -4.79 6.42 20.61
C LEU A 19 -3.49 6.53 19.80
N GLN A 20 -2.32 6.48 20.45
CA GLN A 20 -1.03 6.32 19.76
C GLN A 20 -1.00 5.06 18.89
N PHE A 21 -1.38 3.90 19.45
CA PHE A 21 -1.45 2.65 18.71
C PHE A 21 -2.43 2.74 17.52
N THR A 22 -3.58 3.37 17.74
CA THR A 22 -4.57 3.59 16.67
C THR A 22 -4.00 4.44 15.54
N LEU A 23 -3.26 5.52 15.85
CA LEU A 23 -2.57 6.33 14.83
C LEU A 23 -1.55 5.51 14.04
N VAL A 24 -0.74 4.69 14.73
CA VAL A 24 0.23 3.81 14.07
C VAL A 24 -0.47 2.82 13.15
N MET A 25 -1.53 2.14 13.62
CA MET A 25 -2.30 1.22 12.79
C MET A 25 -2.99 1.93 11.63
N ALA A 26 -3.51 3.13 11.84
CA ALA A 26 -4.15 3.94 10.79
C ALA A 26 -3.17 4.33 9.68
N VAL A 27 -1.85 4.38 9.94
CA VAL A 27 -0.82 4.60 8.92
C VAL A 27 -0.30 3.28 8.35
N LEU A 28 -0.07 2.28 9.20
CA LEU A 28 0.51 0.99 8.82
C LEU A 28 -0.42 0.16 7.93
N LEU A 29 -1.71 0.13 8.25
CA LEU A 29 -2.71 -0.60 7.47
C LEU A 29 -2.82 -0.09 6.02
N PRO A 30 -3.05 1.21 5.75
CA PRO A 30 -3.09 1.68 4.37
C PRO A 30 -1.72 1.60 3.70
N LEU A 31 -0.60 1.69 4.42
CA LEU A 31 0.71 1.48 3.84
C LEU A 31 0.86 0.03 3.33
N CYS A 32 0.44 -0.95 4.13
CA CYS A 32 0.47 -2.36 3.75
C CYS A 32 -0.48 -2.64 2.57
N LEU A 33 -1.73 -2.17 2.65
CA LEU A 33 -2.71 -2.31 1.58
C LEU A 33 -2.27 -1.60 0.30
N GLY A 34 -1.69 -0.41 0.42
CA GLY A 34 -1.15 0.36 -0.69
C GLY A 34 0.01 -0.35 -1.37
N LEU A 35 0.91 -0.98 -0.61
CA LEU A 35 1.98 -1.80 -1.15
C LEU A 35 1.44 -3.04 -1.88
N ALA A 36 0.49 -3.76 -1.28
CA ALA A 36 -0.13 -4.93 -1.90
C ALA A 36 -0.80 -4.53 -3.23
N TRP A 37 -1.59 -3.46 -3.22
CA TRP A 37 -2.23 -2.93 -4.42
C TRP A 37 -1.22 -2.52 -5.49
N LEU A 38 -0.09 -1.90 -5.10
CA LEU A 38 0.95 -1.49 -6.02
C LEU A 38 1.64 -2.70 -6.68
N ILE A 39 1.84 -3.78 -5.93
CA ILE A 39 2.37 -5.04 -6.46
C ILE A 39 1.37 -5.65 -7.45
N ASP A 40 0.11 -5.79 -7.08
CA ASP A 40 -0.93 -6.35 -7.96
C ASP A 40 -1.03 -5.53 -9.26
N ARG A 41 -1.03 -4.20 -9.16
CA ARG A 41 -1.02 -3.29 -10.31
C ARG A 41 0.20 -3.48 -11.21
N ALA A 42 1.38 -3.70 -10.62
CA ALA A 42 2.60 -3.94 -11.37
C ALA A 42 2.57 -5.31 -12.08
N VAL A 43 2.02 -6.33 -11.43
CA VAL A 43 1.82 -7.66 -12.03
C VAL A 43 0.83 -7.58 -13.19
N ASP A 44 -0.29 -6.89 -13.04
CA ASP A 44 -1.28 -6.72 -14.13
C ASP A 44 -0.70 -5.92 -15.31
N TYR A 45 0.05 -4.86 -15.02
CA TYR A 45 0.68 -4.06 -16.06
C TYR A 45 1.73 -4.86 -16.85
N THR A 46 2.52 -5.69 -16.15
CA THR A 46 3.51 -6.55 -16.79
C THR A 46 2.84 -7.71 -17.54
N SER A 47 1.82 -8.36 -16.98
CA SER A 47 1.09 -9.44 -17.66
C SER A 47 0.40 -8.93 -18.93
N ALA A 48 -0.24 -7.75 -18.90
CA ALA A 48 -0.81 -7.12 -20.09
C ALA A 48 0.25 -6.78 -21.15
N ARG A 49 1.47 -6.43 -20.72
CA ARG A 49 2.60 -6.18 -21.62
C ARG A 49 3.13 -7.47 -22.27
N PHE A 50 3.03 -8.61 -21.58
CA PHE A 50 3.59 -9.91 -22.00
C PHE A 50 2.57 -10.90 -22.59
N GLY A 51 1.27 -10.72 -22.35
CA GLY A 51 0.19 -11.69 -22.64
C GLY A 51 -0.30 -11.76 -24.10
N SER A 52 0.54 -11.45 -25.10
CA SER A 52 0.16 -11.55 -26.52
C SER A 52 0.55 -12.89 -27.15
N ARG A 53 0.33 -14.02 -26.45
CA ARG A 53 0.55 -15.36 -27.00
C ARG A 53 -0.67 -16.26 -26.87
N HIS A 54 -1.51 -16.18 -27.90
CA HIS A 54 -2.04 -17.33 -28.66
C HIS A 54 -2.71 -18.47 -27.88
N GLU A 55 -4.03 -18.39 -27.71
CA GLU A 55 -4.88 -19.59 -27.71
C GLU A 55 -5.32 -19.83 -29.17
N PRO A 56 -4.83 -20.87 -29.86
CA PRO A 56 -5.37 -21.23 -31.16
C PRO A 56 -6.77 -21.85 -30.96
N PRO A 57 -7.72 -21.60 -31.88
CA PRO A 57 -9.08 -22.14 -31.77
C PRO A 57 -9.08 -23.67 -31.77
N ILE A 58 -9.70 -24.29 -30.75
CA ILE A 58 -9.98 -25.74 -30.72
C ILE A 58 -11.28 -25.99 -31.49
N ASP A 59 -11.20 -25.81 -32.81
CA ASP A 59 -12.24 -26.17 -33.79
C ASP A 59 -11.57 -26.40 -35.14
N ALA A 60 -10.69 -27.40 -35.17
CA ALA A 60 -10.17 -27.95 -36.41
C ALA A 60 -10.03 -29.47 -36.30
N GLU A 61 -11.10 -30.19 -35.92
CA GLU A 61 -11.37 -31.60 -36.31
C GLU A 61 -12.88 -31.91 -36.29
#